data_AF-A0A0M1JGH1-F1
#
_entry.id   AF-A0A0M1JGH1-F1
#
_cell.length_a   1.000
_cell.length_b   1.000
_cell.length_c   1.000
_cell.angle_alpha   90.00
_cell.angle_beta   90.00
_cell.angle_gamma   90.00
#
_symmetry.space_group_name_H-M   'P 1'
#
loop_
_entity.id
_entity.type
_entity.pdbx_description
1 polymer ?
#
loop_
_entity_poly.entity_id
_entity_poly.type
_entity_poly.pdbx_seq_one_letter_code
_entity_poly.pdbx_strand_id
1 'polypeptide(L)'
;MQQDRELLLKTVQSLNNWLKNRLAQDAKLQETLTNIEENLQKIAIEPISNQFNIADNLPKVETVDTPGDLQIPVSIEKLDALRSKWDTNVIQNSTSKNTSVTQPILLSPDPEHIEHIRKCLNLKSEAFCLQVDRLEDPEAPTELAQAKLITKANELGTRLWIFDVAPAFCSYPEQLADLSTLFAICADSSGILADLLRHEQDCEDDILKECIELIAEVQSMLKTALERVTFGHPDSDQRRLFSVILDLTDQRHIYIDRHMKTDDPAEPSQLHGFKIRLDAFVKRVTIRRIKRQHALSQEKTIKNVKGQIEYHRKLLEKGSRDVERDWQRIADALTQWSENGLKPDDPKLRTTLMPVGHLLPSTAETEAQKFIRAYLQSWDVEDENEEDNDEQHEIETTDDTAINRVAAWLRGQTIVFIGGDERPHAKMALINAFALKDVIWVSTRPHETLEILKTPIRRDEVGLVVLTIRWASHAYGNIRTLCRQLGKPFIRLPAGYNPHRVAYEVIDQASEYFC
;
A
#
# COMPACT_ATOMS: atom_id res chain seq x y z
N MET A 1 -36.03 -25.96 25.28
CA MET A 1 -36.09 -24.94 26.37
C MET A 1 -34.89 -24.96 27.30
N GLN A 2 -34.56 -26.06 28.00
CA GLN A 2 -33.42 -26.05 28.93
C GLN A 2 -32.05 -26.01 28.21
N GLN A 3 -31.92 -26.72 27.08
CA GLN A 3 -30.75 -26.64 26.20
C GLN A 3 -30.60 -25.26 25.54
N ASP A 4 -31.69 -24.66 25.05
CA ASP A 4 -31.64 -23.33 24.42
C ASP A 4 -31.23 -22.23 25.42
N ARG A 5 -31.67 -22.37 26.68
CA ARG A 5 -31.25 -21.48 27.77
C ARG A 5 -29.76 -21.63 28.09
N GLU A 6 -29.23 -22.85 28.07
CA GLU A 6 -27.81 -23.11 28.30
C GLU A 6 -26.93 -22.58 27.15
N LEU A 7 -27.41 -22.71 25.91
CA LEU A 7 -26.73 -22.16 24.72
C LEU A 7 -26.67 -20.63 24.79
N LEU A 8 -27.79 -19.97 25.11
CA LEU A 8 -27.84 -18.51 25.27
C LEU A 8 -26.90 -18.02 26.39
N LEU A 9 -26.83 -18.72 27.51
CA LEU A 9 -25.90 -18.39 28.61
C LEU A 9 -24.44 -18.51 28.17
N LYS A 10 -24.08 -19.55 27.41
CA LYS A 10 -22.73 -19.70 26.83
C LYS A 10 -22.42 -18.57 25.85
N THR A 11 -23.35 -18.21 24.96
CA THR A 11 -23.16 -17.12 24.00
C THR A 11 -22.95 -15.77 24.69
N VAL A 12 -23.74 -15.45 25.72
CA VAL A 12 -23.58 -14.21 26.50
C VAL A 12 -22.26 -14.18 27.26
N GLN A 13 -21.81 -15.31 27.81
CA GLN A 13 -20.50 -15.41 28.46
C GLN A 13 -19.35 -15.22 27.46
N SER A 14 -19.43 -15.83 26.27
CA SER A 14 -18.44 -15.63 25.20
C SER A 14 -18.37 -14.18 24.73
N LEU A 15 -19.52 -13.51 24.57
CA LEU A 15 -19.59 -12.08 24.23
C LEU A 15 -18.97 -11.20 25.31
N ASN A 16 -19.27 -11.46 26.59
CA ASN A 16 -18.68 -10.71 27.70
C ASN A 16 -17.16 -10.91 27.80
N ASN A 17 -16.66 -12.12 27.58
CA ASN A 17 -15.23 -12.38 27.56
C ASN A 17 -14.54 -11.68 26.38
N TRP A 18 -15.18 -11.67 25.21
CA TRP A 18 -14.70 -10.94 24.04
C TRP A 18 -14.64 -9.42 24.31
N LEU A 19 -15.70 -8.84 24.91
CA LEU A 19 -15.74 -7.42 25.31
C LEU A 19 -14.63 -7.07 26.31
N LYS A 20 -14.40 -7.90 27.32
CA LYS A 20 -13.31 -7.70 28.29
C LYS A 20 -11.94 -7.74 27.63
N ASN A 21 -11.71 -8.70 26.74
CA ASN A 21 -10.45 -8.80 26.00
C ASN A 21 -10.24 -7.58 25.09
N ARG A 22 -11.32 -7.07 24.46
CA ARG A 22 -11.24 -5.87 23.64
C ARG A 22 -10.90 -4.62 24.44
N LEU A 23 -11.54 -4.41 25.59
CA LEU A 23 -11.23 -3.30 26.49
C LEU A 23 -9.78 -3.36 27.01
N ALA A 24 -9.25 -4.56 27.29
CA ALA A 24 -7.85 -4.72 27.68
C ALA A 24 -6.88 -4.40 26.54
N GLN A 25 -7.23 -4.75 25.29
CA GLN A 25 -6.45 -4.38 24.10
C GLN A 25 -6.46 -2.86 23.88
N ASP A 26 -7.61 -2.22 24.04
CA ASP A 26 -7.74 -0.77 23.88
C ASP A 26 -6.97 -0.01 24.98
N ALA A 27 -6.97 -0.51 26.21
CA ALA A 27 -6.15 0.04 27.30
C ALA A 27 -4.64 -0.08 27.01
N LYS A 28 -4.19 -1.24 26.47
CA LYS A 28 -2.80 -1.43 26.06
C LYS A 28 -2.41 -0.53 24.89
N LEU A 29 -3.33 -0.28 23.96
CA LEU A 29 -3.13 0.65 22.85
C LEU A 29 -2.97 2.09 23.36
N GLN A 30 -3.83 2.51 24.30
CA GLN A 30 -3.71 3.82 24.96
C GLN A 30 -2.37 3.96 25.67
N GLU A 31 -1.92 2.96 26.43
CA GLU A 31 -0.60 2.96 27.06
C GLU A 31 0.54 3.10 26.02
N THR A 32 0.46 2.40 24.90
CA THR A 32 1.45 2.56 23.82
C THR A 32 1.42 3.96 23.19
N LEU A 33 0.24 4.56 23.03
CA LEU A 33 0.11 5.93 22.51
C LEU A 33 0.69 6.95 23.49
N THR A 34 0.41 6.83 24.78
CA THR A 34 1.01 7.69 25.83
C THR A 34 2.53 7.56 25.84
N ASN A 35 3.08 6.34 25.73
CA ASN A 35 4.52 6.12 25.64
C ASN A 35 5.13 6.76 24.38
N ILE A 36 4.43 6.72 23.24
CA ILE A 36 4.86 7.38 22.02
C ILE A 36 4.85 8.91 22.20
N GLU A 37 3.80 9.48 22.78
CA GLU A 37 3.69 10.91 23.07
C GLU A 37 4.80 11.40 24.01
N GLU A 38 5.09 10.67 25.09
CA GLU A 38 6.19 11.00 26.00
C GLU A 38 7.55 10.96 25.30
N ASN A 39 7.77 9.99 24.41
CA ASN A 39 9.01 9.90 23.63
C ASN A 39 9.13 11.04 22.61
N LEU A 40 8.02 11.45 21.97
CA LEU A 40 8.00 12.61 21.08
C LEU A 40 8.26 13.92 21.84
N GLN A 41 7.73 14.07 23.05
CA GLN A 41 8.04 15.23 23.90
C GLN A 41 9.51 15.27 24.33
N LYS A 42 10.12 14.12 24.65
CA LYS A 42 11.56 14.03 24.95
C LYS A 42 12.43 14.44 23.76
N ILE A 43 12.02 14.08 22.54
CA ILE A 43 12.68 14.50 21.29
C ILE A 43 12.48 15.99 21.04
N ALA A 44 11.31 16.54 21.34
CA ALA A 44 10.98 17.96 21.13
C ALA A 44 11.66 18.94 22.11
N ILE A 45 12.25 18.45 23.21
CA ILE A 45 12.90 19.28 24.24
C ILE A 45 14.42 19.46 23.99
N GLU A 46 15.00 18.86 22.93
CA GLU A 46 16.33 19.28 22.48
C GLU A 46 16.27 20.71 21.89
N PRO A 47 17.00 21.69 22.46
CA PRO A 47 16.77 23.09 22.15
C PRO A 47 17.38 23.48 20.80
N ILE A 48 16.56 23.54 19.75
CA ILE A 48 16.81 24.46 18.64
C ILE A 48 16.42 25.85 19.12
N SER A 49 17.35 26.48 19.84
CA SER A 49 17.24 27.86 20.26
C SER A 49 17.69 28.76 19.11
N ASN A 50 16.75 29.30 18.33
CA ASN A 50 16.68 30.74 18.05
C ASN A 50 15.55 31.15 17.09
N GLN A 51 14.83 32.19 17.53
CA GLN A 51 14.05 33.19 16.77
C GLN A 51 12.71 32.73 16.19
N PHE A 52 11.60 33.18 16.79
CA PHE A 52 10.85 34.37 16.37
C PHE A 52 9.67 34.61 17.32
N ASN A 53 9.61 35.82 17.89
CA ASN A 53 8.57 36.28 18.80
C ASN A 53 7.61 37.17 17.99
N ILE A 54 6.39 36.72 17.73
CA ILE A 54 5.30 37.56 17.22
C ILE A 54 4.03 37.19 18.00
N ALA A 55 3.78 37.90 19.09
CA ALA A 55 2.48 38.00 19.73
C ALA A 55 2.27 39.47 20.04
N ASP A 56 1.36 40.10 19.31
CA ASP A 56 0.51 41.21 19.76
C ASP A 56 -0.24 41.76 18.52
N ASN A 57 -1.50 41.34 18.35
CA ASN A 57 -2.61 42.16 17.84
C ASN A 57 -3.83 41.28 17.49
N LEU A 58 -4.87 41.32 18.32
CA LEU A 58 -6.24 40.95 17.96
C LEU A 58 -7.21 41.85 18.75
N PRO A 59 -8.17 42.51 18.08
CA PRO A 59 -9.15 43.36 18.75
C PRO A 59 -10.32 42.55 19.33
N LYS A 60 -10.85 43.05 20.44
CA LYS A 60 -12.05 42.54 21.12
C LYS A 60 -13.29 42.80 20.25
N VAL A 61 -14.12 41.78 20.06
CA VAL A 61 -15.45 41.88 19.44
C VAL A 61 -16.51 41.81 20.53
N GLU A 62 -17.41 42.79 20.52
CA GLU A 62 -18.56 42.92 21.41
C GLU A 62 -19.69 41.96 21.04
N THR A 63 -20.41 41.53 22.07
CA THR A 63 -21.55 40.61 22.06
C THR A 63 -22.83 41.29 21.55
N VAL A 64 -23.64 40.58 20.76
CA VAL A 64 -25.04 40.94 20.44
C VAL A 64 -25.96 39.74 20.69
N ASP A 65 -27.12 40.05 21.26
CA ASP A 65 -28.14 39.15 21.81
C ASP A 65 -28.98 38.35 20.78
N THR A 66 -29.57 37.28 21.34
CA THR A 66 -30.46 36.16 20.89
C THR A 66 -31.44 36.30 19.71
N PRO A 67 -31.89 35.14 19.12
CA PRO A 67 -32.63 35.05 17.86
C PRO A 67 -34.15 34.92 18.02
N GLY A 68 -34.88 35.32 16.96
CA GLY A 68 -36.31 35.06 16.78
C GLY A 68 -36.56 34.10 15.61
N ASP A 69 -37.48 33.16 15.83
CA ASP A 69 -37.94 32.10 14.91
C ASP A 69 -38.27 32.59 13.49
N LEU A 70 -37.65 31.98 12.49
CA LEU A 70 -38.07 32.10 11.08
C LEU A 70 -37.89 30.77 10.34
N GLN A 71 -38.98 30.02 10.23
CA GLN A 71 -39.14 29.04 9.14
C GLN A 71 -39.56 29.79 7.88
N ILE A 72 -38.70 29.83 6.85
CA ILE A 72 -39.03 30.38 5.53
C ILE A 72 -39.06 29.24 4.52
N PRO A 73 -40.20 28.93 3.88
CA PRO A 73 -40.20 28.06 2.71
C PRO A 73 -39.54 28.82 1.55
N VAL A 74 -38.44 28.27 1.03
CA VAL A 74 -37.76 28.84 -0.15
C VAL A 74 -38.61 28.54 -1.38
N SER A 75 -39.09 29.58 -2.07
CA SER A 75 -39.85 29.40 -3.32
C SER A 75 -38.96 28.90 -4.45
N ILE A 76 -39.53 28.05 -5.32
CA ILE A 76 -38.88 27.50 -6.53
C ILE A 76 -38.29 28.64 -7.41
N GLU A 77 -38.93 29.80 -7.43
CA GLU A 77 -38.47 30.99 -8.15
C GLU A 77 -37.15 31.55 -7.62
N LYS A 78 -36.89 31.43 -6.31
CA LYS A 78 -35.62 31.84 -5.69
C LYS A 78 -34.49 30.88 -6.05
N LEU A 79 -34.80 29.59 -6.23
CA LEU A 79 -33.87 28.59 -6.76
C LEU A 79 -33.54 28.86 -8.23
N ASP A 80 -34.53 29.20 -9.05
CA ASP A 80 -34.29 29.53 -10.47
C ASP A 80 -33.54 30.87 -10.65
N ALA A 81 -33.77 31.85 -9.77
CA ALA A 81 -32.99 33.09 -9.73
C ALA A 81 -31.53 32.86 -9.30
N LEU A 82 -31.28 31.93 -8.39
CA LEU A 82 -29.92 31.51 -8.02
C LEU A 82 -29.26 30.71 -9.16
N ARG A 83 -30.01 29.83 -9.84
CA ARG A 83 -29.55 29.10 -11.03
C ARG A 83 -29.13 30.02 -12.17
N SER A 84 -29.89 31.09 -12.44
CA SER A 84 -29.53 32.08 -13.47
C SER A 84 -28.25 32.87 -13.15
N LYS A 85 -27.88 33.02 -11.87
CA LYS A 85 -26.58 33.60 -11.46
C LYS A 85 -25.40 32.63 -11.62
N TRP A 86 -25.67 31.35 -11.85
CA TRP A 86 -24.67 30.30 -12.00
C TRP A 86 -24.33 29.96 -13.45
N ASP A 87 -25.14 30.44 -14.41
CA ASP A 87 -24.82 30.35 -15.84
C ASP A 87 -23.51 31.09 -16.15
N THR A 88 -22.56 30.34 -16.71
CA THR A 88 -21.15 30.64 -16.90
C THR A 88 -20.86 31.75 -17.91
N ASN A 89 -21.33 32.98 -17.65
CA ASN A 89 -20.90 34.19 -18.37
C ASN A 89 -20.19 35.21 -17.48
N VAL A 90 -20.03 34.94 -16.17
CA VAL A 90 -19.45 35.92 -15.23
C VAL A 90 -17.98 35.64 -14.87
N ILE A 91 -17.44 34.45 -15.15
CA ILE A 91 -16.00 34.17 -14.92
C ILE A 91 -15.11 34.77 -16.04
N GLN A 92 -15.68 35.28 -17.14
CA GLN A 92 -14.92 35.94 -18.20
C GLN A 92 -14.73 37.46 -18.06
N ASN A 93 -15.35 38.12 -17.08
CA ASN A 93 -15.39 39.60 -17.05
C ASN A 93 -14.65 40.29 -15.90
N SER A 94 -13.73 39.60 -15.21
CA SER A 94 -12.81 40.22 -14.26
C SER A 94 -11.34 39.98 -14.63
N THR A 95 -10.99 40.17 -15.90
CA THR A 95 -9.61 40.33 -16.36
C THR A 95 -9.41 41.73 -16.93
N SER A 96 -8.78 42.57 -16.11
CA SER A 96 -8.11 43.79 -16.53
C SER A 96 -7.05 43.46 -17.60
N LYS A 97 -7.20 44.08 -18.78
CA LYS A 97 -6.19 44.29 -19.84
C LYS A 97 -5.47 43.06 -20.41
N ASN A 98 -6.02 42.62 -21.54
CA ASN A 98 -5.46 41.78 -22.59
C ASN A 98 -3.95 41.96 -22.86
N THR A 99 -3.20 40.88 -22.64
CA THR A 99 -2.21 40.39 -23.60
C THR A 99 -2.69 39.02 -24.04
N SER A 100 -3.18 38.92 -25.27
CA SER A 100 -3.65 37.68 -25.90
C SER A 100 -2.48 36.71 -26.06
N VAL A 101 -2.42 35.71 -25.18
CA VAL A 101 -1.59 34.51 -25.35
C VAL A 101 -2.53 33.36 -25.70
N THR A 102 -2.75 33.18 -26.99
CA THR A 102 -3.17 31.91 -27.57
C THR A 102 -1.94 30.99 -27.53
N GLN A 103 -1.83 30.17 -26.49
CA GLN A 103 -1.08 28.93 -26.59
C GLN A 103 -1.88 27.82 -25.91
N PRO A 104 -2.24 26.73 -26.63
CA PRO A 104 -2.46 25.46 -25.96
C PRO A 104 -1.06 24.94 -25.64
N ILE A 105 -0.48 25.42 -24.54
CA ILE A 105 0.69 24.74 -24.00
C ILE A 105 0.11 23.44 -23.44
N LEU A 106 0.30 22.35 -24.17
CA LEU A 106 0.31 20.99 -23.62
C LEU A 106 1.41 20.95 -22.55
N LEU A 107 1.12 21.56 -21.40
CA LEU A 107 1.89 21.38 -20.19
C LEU A 107 1.62 19.93 -19.82
N SER A 108 2.66 19.09 -19.91
CA SER A 108 2.66 17.79 -19.28
C SER A 108 2.04 17.92 -17.88
N PRO A 109 1.13 17.02 -17.47
CA PRO A 109 0.41 17.13 -16.21
C PRO A 109 1.42 17.23 -15.07
N ASP A 110 1.55 18.44 -14.55
CA ASP A 110 2.52 18.80 -13.52
C ASP A 110 2.03 18.23 -12.17
N PRO A 111 2.86 17.46 -11.44
CA PRO A 111 2.52 16.98 -10.11
C PRO A 111 2.03 18.08 -9.15
N GLU A 112 2.54 19.31 -9.29
CA GLU A 112 2.07 20.45 -8.47
C GLU A 112 0.64 20.89 -8.85
N HIS A 113 0.26 20.78 -10.12
CA HIS A 113 -1.11 21.04 -10.55
C HIS A 113 -2.08 19.99 -10.00
N ILE A 114 -1.68 18.72 -10.01
CA ILE A 114 -2.47 17.62 -9.44
C ILE A 114 -2.62 17.79 -7.92
N GLU A 115 -1.54 18.20 -7.24
CA GLU A 115 -1.56 18.51 -5.82
C GLU A 115 -2.47 19.70 -5.49
N HIS A 116 -2.55 20.70 -6.36
CA HIS A 116 -3.51 21.78 -6.23
C HIS A 116 -4.96 21.28 -6.34
N ILE A 117 -5.27 20.46 -7.36
CA ILE A 117 -6.60 19.83 -7.52
C ILE A 117 -6.97 19.01 -6.27
N ARG A 118 -6.04 18.21 -5.75
CA ARG A 118 -6.21 17.44 -4.52
C ARG A 118 -6.65 18.33 -3.35
N LYS A 119 -5.97 19.45 -3.11
CA LYS A 119 -6.30 20.38 -2.01
C LYS A 119 -7.71 20.96 -2.19
N CYS A 120 -8.08 21.33 -3.41
CA CYS A 120 -9.42 21.84 -3.71
C CYS A 120 -10.52 20.80 -3.46
N LEU A 121 -10.30 19.55 -3.89
CA LEU A 121 -11.23 18.44 -3.65
C LEU A 121 -11.38 18.13 -2.15
N ASN A 122 -10.28 18.14 -1.40
CA ASN A 122 -10.31 17.96 0.06
C ASN A 122 -11.13 19.05 0.77
N LEU A 123 -10.96 20.33 0.40
CA LEU A 123 -11.78 21.40 0.99
C LEU A 123 -13.28 21.22 0.70
N LYS A 124 -13.64 20.69 -0.47
CA LYS A 124 -15.04 20.38 -0.79
C LYS A 124 -15.56 19.22 0.04
N SER A 125 -14.76 18.17 0.24
CA SER A 125 -15.08 17.09 1.17
C SER A 125 -15.34 17.63 2.59
N GLU A 126 -14.41 18.44 3.12
CA GLU A 126 -14.58 19.10 4.44
C GLU A 126 -15.86 19.95 4.51
N ALA A 127 -16.18 20.68 3.43
CA ALA A 127 -17.40 21.48 3.35
C ALA A 127 -18.68 20.62 3.37
N PHE A 128 -18.70 19.47 2.69
CA PHE A 128 -19.81 18.52 2.76
C PHE A 128 -19.93 17.88 4.15
N CYS A 129 -18.83 17.47 4.79
CA CYS A 129 -18.86 16.99 6.18
C CYS A 129 -19.51 18.03 7.10
N LEU A 130 -19.08 19.30 7.01
CA LEU A 130 -19.67 20.36 7.82
C LEU A 130 -21.18 20.56 7.58
N GLN A 131 -21.68 20.31 6.36
CA GLN A 131 -23.12 20.34 6.10
C GLN A 131 -23.86 19.13 6.67
N VAL A 132 -23.24 17.94 6.68
CA VAL A 132 -23.80 16.76 7.36
C VAL A 132 -23.90 17.05 8.86
N ASP A 133 -22.83 17.56 9.46
CA ASP A 133 -22.80 17.91 10.90
C ASP A 133 -23.91 18.92 11.26
N ARG A 134 -24.16 19.92 10.40
CA ARG A 134 -25.26 20.89 10.59
C ARG A 134 -26.66 20.27 10.53
N LEU A 135 -26.84 19.24 9.71
CA LEU A 135 -28.12 18.54 9.60
C LEU A 135 -28.36 17.63 10.80
N GLU A 136 -27.29 17.03 11.33
CA GLU A 136 -27.36 16.17 12.52
C GLU A 136 -27.47 16.97 13.82
N ASP A 137 -26.76 18.11 13.91
CA ASP A 137 -26.77 19.04 15.05
C ASP A 137 -26.94 20.50 14.57
N PRO A 138 -28.19 20.98 14.41
CA PRO A 138 -28.48 22.34 13.99
C PRO A 138 -28.03 23.44 14.97
N GLU A 139 -27.78 23.10 16.24
CA GLU A 139 -27.36 24.06 17.27
C GLU A 139 -25.83 24.21 17.33
N ALA A 140 -25.08 23.35 16.64
CA ALA A 140 -23.63 23.42 16.62
C ALA A 140 -23.11 24.75 16.03
N PRO A 141 -22.14 25.43 16.69
CA PRO A 141 -21.58 26.71 16.25
C PRO A 141 -20.63 26.51 15.05
N THR A 142 -21.21 26.30 13.88
CA THR A 142 -20.51 25.91 12.66
C THR A 142 -20.07 27.09 11.78
N GLU A 143 -20.46 28.33 12.12
CA GLU A 143 -20.14 29.54 11.34
C GLU A 143 -18.64 29.80 11.30
N LEU A 144 -17.94 29.62 12.43
CA LEU A 144 -16.50 29.80 12.50
C LEU A 144 -15.76 28.78 11.63
N ALA A 145 -16.22 27.52 11.62
CA ALA A 145 -15.67 26.47 10.77
C ALA A 145 -15.91 26.77 9.29
N GLN A 146 -17.13 27.19 8.93
CA GLN A 146 -17.46 27.62 7.56
C GLN A 146 -16.58 28.79 7.10
N ALA A 147 -16.43 29.82 7.93
CA ALA A 147 -15.59 30.98 7.61
C ALA A 147 -14.13 30.58 7.36
N LYS A 148 -13.57 29.69 8.19
CA LYS A 148 -12.22 29.14 7.99
C LYS A 148 -12.10 28.40 6.66
N LEU A 149 -13.08 27.57 6.29
CA LEU A 149 -13.07 26.84 5.02
C LEU A 149 -13.15 27.78 3.82
N ILE A 150 -13.99 28.82 3.89
CA ILE A 150 -14.09 29.85 2.85
C ILE A 150 -12.75 30.58 2.66
N THR A 151 -12.07 30.96 3.74
CA THR A 151 -10.75 31.58 3.66
C THR A 151 -9.74 30.67 2.97
N LYS A 152 -9.62 29.40 3.38
CA LYS A 152 -8.74 28.41 2.72
C LYS A 152 -9.09 28.22 1.24
N ALA A 153 -10.37 28.19 0.91
CA ALA A 153 -10.84 28.01 -0.47
C ALA A 153 -10.48 29.22 -1.35
N ASN A 154 -10.61 30.44 -0.82
CA ASN A 154 -10.20 31.66 -1.50
C ASN A 154 -8.68 31.70 -1.74
N GLU A 155 -7.88 31.27 -0.78
CA GLU A 155 -6.41 31.15 -0.93
C GLU A 155 -6.02 30.17 -2.04
N LEU A 156 -6.79 29.09 -2.22
CA LEU A 156 -6.60 28.12 -3.30
C LEU A 156 -7.35 28.48 -4.59
N GLY A 157 -8.10 29.58 -4.64
CA GLY A 157 -8.90 29.92 -5.82
C GLY A 157 -9.97 28.87 -6.19
N THR A 158 -10.49 28.14 -5.20
CA THR A 158 -11.64 27.22 -5.38
C THR A 158 -12.89 27.80 -4.73
N ARG A 159 -14.06 27.49 -5.30
CA ARG A 159 -15.35 27.93 -4.78
C ARG A 159 -16.04 26.78 -4.06
N LEU A 160 -16.36 26.99 -2.79
CA LEU A 160 -17.19 26.07 -1.99
C LEU A 160 -18.67 26.33 -2.25
N TRP A 161 -19.10 26.05 -3.47
CA TRP A 161 -20.50 26.21 -3.90
C TRP A 161 -21.48 25.43 -3.02
N ILE A 162 -21.01 24.40 -2.30
CA ILE A 162 -21.75 23.60 -1.33
C ILE A 162 -22.54 24.50 -0.37
N PHE A 163 -21.94 25.59 0.12
CA PHE A 163 -22.61 26.49 1.07
C PHE A 163 -23.71 27.34 0.45
N ASP A 164 -23.70 27.54 -0.88
CA ASP A 164 -24.72 28.31 -1.60
C ASP A 164 -25.98 27.47 -1.86
N VAL A 165 -25.82 26.15 -1.96
CA VAL A 165 -26.85 25.23 -2.47
C VAL A 165 -27.32 24.22 -1.43
N ALA A 166 -26.55 24.01 -0.36
CA ALA A 166 -26.90 23.06 0.71
C ALA A 166 -28.34 23.22 1.20
N PRO A 167 -28.88 24.44 1.43
CA PRO A 167 -30.27 24.61 1.87
C PRO A 167 -31.32 23.98 0.94
N ALA A 168 -30.99 23.79 -0.35
CA ALA A 168 -31.86 23.14 -1.33
C ALA A 168 -31.69 21.61 -1.38
N PHE A 169 -30.56 21.08 -0.91
CA PHE A 169 -30.23 19.65 -0.88
C PHE A 169 -30.54 18.97 0.46
N CYS A 170 -30.92 19.74 1.49
CA CYS A 170 -31.10 19.33 2.89
C CYS A 170 -32.08 18.18 3.17
N SER A 171 -32.67 17.51 2.17
CA SER A 171 -33.61 16.42 2.40
C SER A 171 -32.94 15.07 2.69
N TYR A 172 -31.66 14.86 2.34
CA TYR A 172 -31.02 13.54 2.48
C TYR A 172 -29.55 13.65 2.96
N PRO A 173 -29.29 13.59 4.28
CA PRO A 173 -27.94 13.63 4.87
C PRO A 173 -26.99 12.56 4.29
N GLU A 174 -27.52 11.37 4.00
CA GLU A 174 -26.75 10.26 3.42
C GLU A 174 -26.12 10.63 2.07
N GLN A 175 -26.82 11.38 1.21
CA GLN A 175 -26.29 11.80 -0.08
C GLN A 175 -25.14 12.81 0.05
N LEU A 176 -25.20 13.67 1.07
CA LEU A 176 -24.11 14.62 1.37
C LEU A 176 -22.89 13.89 1.95
N ALA A 177 -23.11 12.87 2.78
CA ALA A 177 -22.04 12.02 3.31
C ALA A 177 -21.34 11.21 2.19
N ASP A 178 -22.12 10.67 1.24
CA ASP A 178 -21.58 9.99 0.06
C ASP A 178 -20.76 10.94 -0.83
N LEU A 179 -21.28 12.14 -1.08
CA LEU A 179 -20.54 13.17 -1.84
C LEU A 179 -19.26 13.58 -1.12
N SER A 180 -19.30 13.80 0.19
CA SER A 180 -18.11 14.08 0.98
C SER A 180 -17.06 12.99 0.79
N THR A 181 -17.48 11.73 0.91
CA THR A 181 -16.61 10.56 0.75
C THR A 181 -16.03 10.47 -0.66
N LEU A 182 -16.83 10.73 -1.70
CA LEU A 182 -16.37 10.74 -3.09
C LEU A 182 -15.35 11.85 -3.36
N PHE A 183 -15.55 13.05 -2.80
CA PHE A 183 -14.57 14.14 -2.90
C PHE A 183 -13.25 13.78 -2.20
N ALA A 184 -13.29 13.21 -0.99
CA ALA A 184 -12.11 12.75 -0.28
C ALA A 184 -11.35 11.68 -1.09
N ILE A 185 -12.06 10.69 -1.62
CA ILE A 185 -11.44 9.62 -2.40
C ILE A 185 -10.82 10.14 -3.70
N CYS A 186 -11.47 11.08 -4.39
CA CYS A 186 -10.86 11.75 -5.55
C CYS A 186 -9.59 12.51 -5.16
N ALA A 187 -9.58 13.19 -4.02
CA ALA A 187 -8.40 13.88 -3.51
C ALA A 187 -7.27 12.91 -3.17
N ASP A 188 -7.54 11.86 -2.39
CA ASP A 188 -6.56 10.83 -2.02
C ASP A 188 -5.96 10.16 -3.26
N SER A 189 -6.81 9.82 -4.23
CA SER A 189 -6.38 9.22 -5.50
C SER A 189 -5.51 10.18 -6.32
N SER A 190 -5.84 11.47 -6.33
CA SER A 190 -5.00 12.51 -6.94
C SER A 190 -3.63 12.64 -6.25
N GLY A 191 -3.59 12.50 -4.92
CA GLY A 191 -2.33 12.51 -4.16
C GLY A 191 -1.42 11.34 -4.51
N ILE A 192 -1.99 10.14 -4.70
CA ILE A 192 -1.25 8.96 -5.15
C ILE A 192 -0.70 9.19 -6.56
N LEU A 193 -1.49 9.74 -7.48
CA LEU A 193 -1.04 10.05 -8.82
C LEU A 193 0.11 11.07 -8.83
N ALA A 194 0.00 12.14 -8.04
CA ALA A 194 1.06 13.13 -7.91
C ALA A 194 2.36 12.52 -7.36
N ASP A 195 2.28 11.65 -6.36
CA ASP A 195 3.44 10.92 -5.81
C ASP A 195 4.08 10.00 -6.87
N LEU A 196 3.27 9.26 -7.63
CA LEU A 196 3.77 8.41 -8.73
C LEU A 196 4.48 9.22 -9.82
N LEU A 197 3.94 10.38 -10.20
CA LEU A 197 4.53 11.23 -11.22
C LEU A 197 5.80 11.97 -10.76
N ARG A 198 5.90 12.35 -9.48
CA ARG A 198 7.15 12.90 -8.91
C ARG A 198 8.30 11.91 -8.96
N HIS A 199 7.98 10.62 -8.94
CA HIS A 199 8.93 9.53 -9.00
C HIS A 199 8.84 8.79 -10.35
N GLU A 200 8.79 9.54 -11.45
CA GLU A 200 8.58 8.98 -12.80
C GLU A 200 9.59 7.88 -13.19
N GLN A 201 10.88 8.06 -12.85
CA GLN A 201 11.93 7.04 -13.10
C GLN A 201 11.64 5.71 -12.39
N ASP A 202 10.73 5.74 -11.42
CA ASP A 202 10.43 4.65 -10.51
C ASP A 202 9.04 4.05 -10.76
N CYS A 203 8.24 4.66 -11.63
CA CYS A 203 6.86 4.29 -11.88
C CYS A 203 6.77 3.32 -13.06
N GLU A 204 6.31 2.08 -12.81
CA GLU A 204 5.98 1.14 -13.87
C GLU A 204 4.67 1.57 -14.56
N ASP A 205 4.64 1.53 -15.90
CA ASP A 205 3.46 1.94 -16.69
C ASP A 205 2.18 1.19 -16.28
N ASP A 206 2.29 -0.07 -15.85
CA ASP A 206 1.17 -0.87 -15.37
C ASP A 206 0.58 -0.32 -14.06
N ILE A 207 1.43 0.16 -13.13
CA ILE A 207 0.98 0.76 -11.86
C ILE A 207 0.33 2.11 -12.14
N LEU A 208 0.93 2.90 -13.03
CA LEU A 208 0.37 4.18 -13.45
C LEU A 208 -1.00 3.96 -14.09
N LYS A 209 -1.11 3.03 -15.04
CA LYS A 209 -2.37 2.67 -15.68
C LYS A 209 -3.45 2.28 -14.66
N GLU A 210 -3.14 1.38 -13.74
CA GLU A 210 -4.09 0.97 -12.70
C GLU A 210 -4.53 2.16 -11.82
N CYS A 211 -3.61 3.08 -11.49
CA CYS A 211 -3.95 4.30 -10.76
C CYS A 211 -4.93 5.17 -11.56
N ILE A 212 -4.65 5.41 -12.84
CA ILE A 212 -5.48 6.26 -13.69
C ILE A 212 -6.86 5.62 -13.90
N GLU A 213 -6.96 4.29 -14.07
CA GLU A 213 -8.23 3.56 -14.14
C GLU A 213 -9.08 3.76 -12.87
N LEU A 214 -8.46 3.68 -11.68
CA LEU A 214 -9.15 3.92 -10.40
C LEU A 214 -9.62 5.38 -10.29
N ILE A 215 -8.80 6.35 -10.70
CA ILE A 215 -9.18 7.77 -10.68
C ILE A 215 -10.33 8.02 -11.66
N ALA A 216 -10.26 7.46 -12.88
CA ALA A 216 -11.30 7.58 -13.90
C ALA A 216 -12.65 7.04 -13.39
N GLU A 217 -12.63 5.94 -12.63
CA GLU A 217 -13.82 5.39 -12.01
C GLU A 217 -14.39 6.32 -10.92
N VAL A 218 -13.59 6.76 -9.93
CA VAL A 218 -14.11 7.58 -8.83
C VAL A 218 -14.53 8.99 -9.27
N GLN A 219 -13.83 9.62 -10.21
CA GLN A 219 -14.26 10.92 -10.74
C GLN A 219 -15.59 10.80 -11.49
N SER A 220 -15.85 9.65 -12.13
CA SER A 220 -17.11 9.35 -12.82
C SER A 220 -18.23 9.05 -11.82
N MET A 221 -17.94 8.36 -10.71
CA MET A 221 -18.87 8.20 -9.60
C MET A 221 -19.25 9.56 -8.99
N LEU A 222 -18.27 10.43 -8.76
CA LEU A 222 -18.49 11.78 -8.25
C LEU A 222 -19.37 12.60 -9.19
N LYS A 223 -19.08 12.59 -10.50
CA LYS A 223 -19.92 13.24 -11.51
C LYS A 223 -21.38 12.74 -11.45
N THR A 224 -21.57 11.43 -11.41
CA THR A 224 -22.89 10.80 -11.37
C THR A 224 -23.64 11.14 -10.08
N ALA A 225 -22.95 11.17 -8.93
CA ALA A 225 -23.53 11.55 -7.65
C ALA A 225 -23.97 13.04 -7.64
N LEU A 226 -23.16 13.93 -8.22
CA LEU A 226 -23.49 15.34 -8.36
C LEU A 226 -24.73 15.57 -9.27
N GLU A 227 -24.83 14.81 -10.36
CA GLU A 227 -26.01 14.86 -11.24
C GLU A 227 -27.29 14.37 -10.52
N ARG A 228 -27.19 13.34 -9.67
CA ARG A 228 -28.33 12.79 -8.89
C ARG A 228 -28.89 13.77 -7.88
N VAL A 229 -28.04 14.57 -7.24
CA VAL A 229 -28.51 15.61 -6.32
C VAL A 229 -29.09 16.81 -7.06
N THR A 230 -29.27 16.77 -8.38
CA THR A 230 -29.76 17.87 -9.22
C THR A 230 -28.88 19.12 -9.19
N PHE A 231 -27.58 18.93 -8.96
CA PHE A 231 -26.61 20.00 -9.14
C PHE A 231 -26.52 20.30 -10.64
N GLY A 232 -27.24 21.34 -11.08
CA GLY A 232 -27.38 21.69 -12.50
C GLY A 232 -26.08 22.19 -13.15
N HIS A 233 -24.98 22.28 -12.40
CA HIS A 233 -23.70 22.75 -12.88
C HIS A 233 -22.65 21.66 -12.71
N PRO A 234 -21.71 21.54 -13.64
CA PRO A 234 -20.56 20.66 -13.45
C PRO A 234 -19.62 21.22 -12.38
N ASP A 235 -19.08 20.34 -11.52
CA ASP A 235 -18.04 20.75 -10.58
C ASP A 235 -16.71 21.05 -11.32
N SER A 236 -16.14 22.23 -11.07
CA SER A 236 -14.92 22.67 -11.76
C SER A 236 -13.69 21.85 -11.42
N ASP A 237 -13.54 21.37 -10.18
CA ASP A 237 -12.35 20.65 -9.75
C ASP A 237 -12.42 19.17 -10.14
N GLN A 238 -13.62 18.57 -10.11
CA GLN A 238 -13.86 17.26 -10.74
C GLN A 238 -13.54 17.30 -12.24
N ARG A 239 -13.95 18.35 -12.97
CA ARG A 239 -13.60 18.52 -14.39
C ARG A 239 -12.11 18.68 -14.62
N ARG A 240 -11.42 19.46 -13.78
CA ARG A 240 -9.95 19.60 -13.85
C ARG A 240 -9.26 18.25 -13.66
N LEU A 241 -9.71 17.43 -12.70
CA LEU A 241 -9.20 16.08 -12.50
C LEU A 241 -9.41 15.21 -13.75
N PHE A 242 -10.61 15.24 -14.35
CA PHE A 242 -10.88 14.53 -15.60
C PHE A 242 -9.95 14.97 -16.74
N SER A 243 -9.74 16.28 -16.91
CA SER A 243 -8.81 16.81 -17.93
C SER A 243 -7.39 16.35 -17.71
N VAL A 244 -6.89 16.35 -16.47
CA VAL A 244 -5.55 15.84 -16.14
C VAL A 244 -5.38 14.38 -16.55
N ILE A 245 -6.37 13.54 -16.25
CA ILE A 245 -6.34 12.12 -16.63
C ILE A 245 -6.33 11.97 -18.14
N LEU A 246 -7.16 12.75 -18.85
CA LEU A 246 -7.22 12.71 -20.31
C LEU A 246 -5.87 13.09 -20.94
N ASP A 247 -5.28 14.20 -20.50
CA ASP A 247 -3.98 14.67 -20.97
C ASP A 247 -2.88 13.64 -20.67
N LEU A 248 -2.91 13.02 -19.47
CA LEU A 248 -1.95 11.99 -19.09
C LEU A 248 -2.09 10.71 -19.93
N THR A 249 -3.31 10.28 -20.22
CA THR A 249 -3.57 9.11 -21.08
C THR A 249 -3.10 9.33 -22.51
N ASP A 250 -3.30 10.54 -23.05
CA ASP A 250 -2.83 10.91 -24.38
C ASP A 250 -1.30 10.93 -24.43
N GLN A 251 -0.66 11.62 -23.48
CA GLN A 251 0.79 11.74 -23.40
C GLN A 251 1.50 10.39 -23.23
N ARG A 252 0.94 9.49 -22.41
CA ARG A 252 1.54 8.18 -22.11
C ARG A 252 1.05 7.06 -23.03
N HIS A 253 0.13 7.37 -23.96
CA HIS A 253 -0.55 6.38 -24.78
C HIS A 253 -1.19 5.24 -23.97
N ILE A 254 -1.75 5.58 -22.79
CA ILE A 254 -2.42 4.64 -21.91
C ILE A 254 -3.91 4.59 -22.29
N TYR A 255 -4.38 3.44 -22.75
CA TYR A 255 -5.79 3.23 -23.04
C TYR A 255 -6.58 2.83 -21.78
N ILE A 256 -7.63 3.60 -21.48
CA ILE A 256 -8.62 3.31 -20.44
C ILE A 256 -9.94 2.93 -21.12
N ASP A 257 -10.42 1.72 -20.85
CA ASP A 257 -11.61 1.16 -21.50
C ASP A 257 -12.93 1.75 -20.94
N ARG A 258 -12.96 2.03 -19.63
CA ARG A 258 -14.18 2.34 -18.86
C ARG A 258 -14.15 3.75 -18.27
N HIS A 259 -15.33 4.30 -17.99
CA HIS A 259 -15.53 5.50 -17.16
C HIS A 259 -15.00 6.85 -17.70
N MET A 260 -14.40 6.84 -18.89
CA MET A 260 -13.94 8.04 -19.58
C MET A 260 -14.97 8.62 -20.57
N LYS A 261 -16.14 7.98 -20.72
CA LYS A 261 -17.21 8.39 -21.65
C LYS A 261 -18.46 8.84 -20.91
N THR A 262 -19.25 9.70 -21.55
CA THR A 262 -20.51 10.21 -20.97
C THR A 262 -21.58 9.12 -20.82
N ASP A 263 -21.55 8.11 -21.70
CA ASP A 263 -22.47 6.97 -21.73
C ASP A 263 -22.00 5.76 -20.90
N ASP A 264 -20.81 5.84 -20.27
CA ASP A 264 -20.29 4.81 -19.37
C ASP A 264 -20.02 5.37 -17.95
N PRO A 265 -21.05 5.92 -17.26
CA PRO A 265 -20.89 6.46 -15.93
C PRO A 265 -20.56 5.35 -14.91
N ALA A 266 -19.68 5.65 -13.95
CA ALA A 266 -19.48 4.78 -12.80
C ALA A 266 -20.61 4.98 -11.77
N GLU A 267 -21.02 3.89 -11.14
CA GLU A 267 -22.20 3.85 -10.28
C GLU A 267 -21.83 4.17 -8.81
N PRO A 268 -22.34 5.27 -8.21
CA PRO A 268 -22.02 5.66 -6.84
C PRO A 268 -22.33 4.59 -5.77
N SER A 269 -23.33 3.73 -6.00
CA SER A 269 -23.65 2.66 -5.04
C SER A 269 -22.54 1.59 -4.90
N GLN A 270 -21.53 1.60 -5.78
CA GLN A 270 -20.37 0.71 -5.71
C GLN A 270 -19.19 1.29 -4.90
N LEU A 271 -19.38 2.47 -4.27
CA LEU A 271 -18.35 3.19 -3.52
C LEU A 271 -17.58 2.33 -2.50
N HIS A 272 -18.28 1.49 -1.75
CA HIS A 272 -17.64 0.63 -0.76
C HIS A 272 -16.67 -0.38 -1.40
N GLY A 273 -17.11 -1.04 -2.47
CA GLY A 273 -16.26 -1.98 -3.23
C GLY A 273 -15.09 -1.28 -3.92
N PHE A 274 -15.30 -0.05 -4.41
CA PHE A 274 -14.23 0.80 -4.93
C PHE A 274 -13.18 1.11 -3.85
N LYS A 275 -13.61 1.54 -2.66
CA LYS A 275 -12.69 1.88 -1.55
C LYS A 275 -11.78 0.71 -1.16
N ILE A 276 -12.32 -0.51 -1.09
CA ILE A 276 -11.52 -1.71 -0.81
C ILE A 276 -10.44 -1.93 -1.89
N ARG A 277 -10.77 -1.72 -3.17
CA ARG A 277 -9.80 -1.84 -4.27
C ARG A 277 -8.74 -0.75 -4.20
N LEU A 278 -9.13 0.50 -3.92
CA LEU A 278 -8.20 1.61 -3.75
C LEU A 278 -7.26 1.36 -2.57
N ASP A 279 -7.76 0.93 -1.41
CA ASP A 279 -6.94 0.62 -0.24
C ASP A 279 -5.94 -0.51 -0.53
N ALA A 280 -6.36 -1.53 -1.27
CA ALA A 280 -5.48 -2.60 -1.72
C ALA A 280 -4.41 -2.09 -2.69
N PHE A 281 -4.77 -1.19 -3.61
CA PHE A 281 -3.85 -0.54 -4.52
C PHE A 281 -2.81 0.30 -3.76
N VAL A 282 -3.24 1.17 -2.85
CA VAL A 282 -2.37 1.99 -1.99
C VAL A 282 -1.37 1.11 -1.23
N LYS A 283 -1.84 0.07 -0.54
CA LYS A 283 -0.97 -0.87 0.19
C LYS A 283 0.10 -1.48 -0.72
N ARG A 284 -0.25 -1.88 -1.94
CA ARG A 284 0.71 -2.44 -2.91
C ARG A 284 1.75 -1.40 -3.33
N VAL A 285 1.33 -0.18 -3.65
CA VAL A 285 2.24 0.93 -4.02
C VAL A 285 3.19 1.25 -2.87
N THR A 286 2.68 1.38 -1.65
CA THR A 286 3.50 1.66 -0.45
C THR A 286 4.51 0.54 -0.17
N ILE A 287 4.09 -0.73 -0.19
CA ILE A 287 5.00 -1.87 0.04
C ILE A 287 6.12 -1.88 -1.01
N ARG A 288 5.79 -1.65 -2.29
CA ARG A 288 6.77 -1.57 -3.37
C ARG A 288 7.76 -0.42 -3.14
N ARG A 289 7.26 0.76 -2.79
CA ARG A 289 8.09 1.94 -2.47
C ARG A 289 9.06 1.65 -1.33
N ILE A 290 8.58 1.07 -0.23
CA ILE A 290 9.43 0.69 0.92
C ILE A 290 10.50 -0.32 0.49
N LYS A 291 10.12 -1.38 -0.24
CA LYS A 291 11.07 -2.38 -0.74
C LYS A 291 12.13 -1.76 -1.64
N ARG A 292 11.75 -0.82 -2.51
CA ARG A 292 12.69 -0.11 -3.38
C ARG A 292 13.62 0.81 -2.60
N GLN A 293 13.09 1.60 -1.67
CA GLN A 293 13.91 2.46 -0.82
C GLN A 293 14.93 1.64 -0.03
N HIS A 294 14.50 0.50 0.49
CA HIS A 294 15.36 -0.46 1.17
C HIS A 294 16.43 -1.04 0.22
N ALA A 295 16.05 -1.42 -1.00
CA ALA A 295 17.01 -1.92 -2.00
C ALA A 295 18.04 -0.84 -2.40
N LEU A 296 17.62 0.42 -2.56
CA LEU A 296 18.50 1.55 -2.88
C LEU A 296 19.41 1.91 -1.70
N SER A 297 18.90 1.89 -0.46
CA SER A 297 19.74 2.10 0.73
C SER A 297 20.75 0.97 0.87
N GLN A 298 20.34 -0.28 0.66
CA GLN A 298 21.23 -1.43 0.62
C GLN A 298 22.29 -1.28 -0.47
N GLU A 299 21.93 -0.89 -1.69
CA GLU A 299 22.90 -0.71 -2.77
C GLU A 299 23.93 0.38 -2.45
N LYS A 300 23.49 1.50 -1.84
CA LYS A 300 24.40 2.56 -1.36
C LYS A 300 25.34 2.04 -0.27
N THR A 301 24.81 1.30 0.72
CA THR A 301 25.62 0.67 1.76
C THR A 301 26.63 -0.30 1.16
N ILE A 302 26.22 -1.14 0.21
CA ILE A 302 27.11 -2.07 -0.51
C ILE A 302 28.25 -1.32 -1.18
N LYS A 303 27.95 -0.24 -1.93
CA LYS A 303 28.97 0.57 -2.61
C LYS A 303 29.93 1.23 -1.63
N ASN A 304 29.41 1.78 -0.53
CA ASN A 304 30.22 2.46 0.49
C ASN A 304 31.14 1.47 1.23
N VAL A 305 30.59 0.35 1.73
CA VAL A 305 31.36 -0.69 2.43
C VAL A 305 32.44 -1.27 1.53
N LYS A 306 32.10 -1.58 0.27
CA LYS A 306 33.10 -2.05 -0.71
C LYS A 306 34.23 -1.05 -0.93
N GLY A 307 33.87 0.22 -1.14
CA GLY A 307 34.86 1.29 -1.32
C GLY A 307 35.79 1.43 -0.11
N GLN A 308 35.24 1.32 1.11
CA GLN A 308 36.01 1.35 2.35
C GLN A 308 36.96 0.16 2.47
N ILE A 309 36.47 -1.06 2.25
CA ILE A 309 37.29 -2.28 2.31
C ILE A 309 38.42 -2.22 1.28
N GLU A 310 38.11 -1.86 0.03
CA GLU A 310 39.13 -1.78 -1.04
C GLU A 310 40.18 -0.69 -0.77
N TYR A 311 39.76 0.46 -0.20
CA TYR A 311 40.66 1.53 0.16
C TYR A 311 41.66 1.10 1.24
N HIS A 312 41.16 0.56 2.35
CA HIS A 312 42.01 0.13 3.46
C HIS A 312 42.86 -1.09 3.10
N ARG A 313 42.35 -2.00 2.26
CA ARG A 313 43.15 -3.09 1.69
C ARG A 313 44.37 -2.55 0.93
N LYS A 314 44.18 -1.57 0.03
CA LYS A 314 45.27 -0.96 -0.73
C LYS A 314 46.28 -0.22 0.15
N LEU A 315 45.87 0.31 1.29
CA LEU A 315 46.79 0.91 2.28
C LEU A 315 47.64 -0.15 2.97
N LEU A 316 47.02 -1.27 3.37
CA LEU A 316 47.72 -2.43 3.95
C LEU A 316 48.75 -3.02 2.98
N GLU A 317 48.39 -3.20 1.71
CA GLU A 317 49.30 -3.66 0.64
C GLU A 317 50.53 -2.76 0.48
N LYS A 318 50.40 -1.46 0.75
CA LYS A 318 51.49 -0.48 0.63
C LYS A 318 52.35 -0.34 1.89
N GLY A 319 52.07 -1.10 2.95
CA GLY A 319 52.76 -0.98 4.23
C GLY A 319 52.37 0.29 4.97
N SER A 320 51.07 0.47 5.22
CA SER A 320 50.52 1.58 6.01
C SER A 320 51.26 1.78 7.34
N ARG A 321 51.38 3.03 7.79
CA ARG A 321 51.99 3.37 9.09
C ARG A 321 51.09 3.02 10.28
N ASP A 322 49.79 2.87 10.04
CA ASP A 322 48.77 2.63 11.07
C ASP A 322 47.93 1.40 10.69
N VAL A 323 48.62 0.25 10.64
CA VAL A 323 48.07 -1.05 10.22
C VAL A 323 46.84 -1.43 11.05
N GLU A 324 46.86 -1.15 12.34
CA GLU A 324 45.77 -1.53 13.24
C GLU A 324 44.49 -0.74 12.96
N ARG A 325 44.61 0.56 12.72
CA ARG A 325 43.47 1.38 12.33
C ARG A 325 42.87 0.93 11.01
N ASP A 326 43.69 0.53 10.04
CA ASP A 326 43.20 0.05 8.75
C ASP A 326 42.42 -1.27 8.91
N TRP A 327 42.88 -2.20 9.75
CA TRP A 327 42.13 -3.41 10.10
C TRP A 327 40.80 -3.11 10.80
N GLN A 328 40.81 -2.21 11.78
CA GLN A 328 39.60 -1.79 12.49
C GLN A 328 38.57 -1.19 11.52
N ARG A 329 39.01 -0.38 10.54
CA ARG A 329 38.10 0.19 9.54
C ARG A 329 37.49 -0.84 8.60
N ILE A 330 38.18 -1.93 8.31
CA ILE A 330 37.60 -3.05 7.56
C ILE A 330 36.56 -3.78 8.43
N ALA A 331 36.88 -4.04 9.71
CA ALA A 331 35.93 -4.65 10.65
C ALA A 331 34.67 -3.81 10.83
N ASP A 332 34.81 -2.49 11.02
CA ASP A 332 33.68 -1.56 11.12
C ASP A 332 32.79 -1.60 9.86
N ALA A 333 33.39 -1.71 8.68
CA ALA A 333 32.66 -1.80 7.42
C ALA A 333 31.87 -3.12 7.30
N LEU A 334 32.41 -4.23 7.81
CA LEU A 334 31.72 -5.52 7.89
C LEU A 334 30.58 -5.52 8.93
N THR A 335 30.76 -4.83 10.06
CA THR A 335 29.67 -4.61 11.02
C THR A 335 28.55 -3.78 10.40
N GLN A 336 28.89 -2.70 9.68
CA GLN A 336 27.90 -1.91 8.95
C GLN A 336 27.16 -2.77 7.91
N TRP A 337 27.84 -3.70 7.24
CA TRP A 337 27.22 -4.62 6.29
C TRP A 337 26.13 -5.46 6.96
N SER A 338 26.43 -6.12 8.08
CA SER A 338 25.47 -6.98 8.79
C SER A 338 24.33 -6.19 9.43
N GLU A 339 24.60 -5.01 10.01
CA GLU A 339 23.58 -4.14 10.59
C GLU A 339 22.55 -3.65 9.56
N ASN A 340 22.92 -3.57 8.27
CA ASN A 340 22.01 -3.21 7.19
C ASN A 340 21.23 -4.42 6.62
N GLY A 341 21.23 -5.55 7.34
CA GLY A 341 20.51 -6.76 6.97
C GLY A 341 21.03 -7.43 5.68
N LEU A 342 22.26 -7.11 5.28
CA LEU A 342 22.93 -7.79 4.18
C LEU A 342 23.55 -9.07 4.70
N LYS A 343 23.43 -10.14 3.92
CA LYS A 343 23.91 -11.43 4.36
C LYS A 343 25.44 -11.48 4.41
N PRO A 344 26.04 -12.15 5.40
CA PRO A 344 27.48 -12.36 5.48
C PRO A 344 28.07 -13.12 4.28
N ASP A 345 27.29 -14.01 3.68
CA ASP A 345 27.64 -14.88 2.53
C ASP A 345 27.48 -14.18 1.16
N ASP A 346 27.13 -12.89 1.11
CA ASP A 346 26.81 -12.23 -0.17
C ASP A 346 28.01 -12.33 -1.15
N PRO A 347 27.81 -12.86 -2.36
CA PRO A 347 28.90 -13.05 -3.34
C PRO A 347 29.68 -11.76 -3.64
N LYS A 348 29.00 -10.61 -3.57
CA LYS A 348 29.62 -9.31 -3.76
C LYS A 348 30.59 -9.00 -2.62
N LEU A 349 30.25 -9.31 -1.38
CA LEU A 349 31.14 -9.13 -0.23
C LEU A 349 32.31 -10.10 -0.31
N ARG A 350 32.03 -11.39 -0.59
CA ARG A 350 33.04 -12.45 -0.74
C ARG A 350 34.12 -12.07 -1.74
N THR A 351 33.72 -11.61 -2.93
CA THR A 351 34.64 -11.14 -3.98
C THR A 351 35.54 -10.00 -3.50
N THR A 352 35.01 -9.10 -2.67
CA THR A 352 35.74 -7.93 -2.17
C THR A 352 36.67 -8.28 -0.99
N LEU A 353 36.25 -9.19 -0.11
CA LEU A 353 36.99 -9.56 1.12
C LEU A 353 38.02 -10.67 0.91
N MET A 354 37.84 -11.54 -0.07
CA MET A 354 38.79 -12.62 -0.41
C MET A 354 40.25 -12.13 -0.51
N PRO A 355 40.56 -11.04 -1.27
CA PRO A 355 41.92 -10.51 -1.34
C PRO A 355 42.46 -9.99 0.01
N VAL A 356 41.58 -9.57 0.93
CA VAL A 356 41.96 -9.13 2.27
C VAL A 356 42.43 -10.32 3.11
N GLY A 357 41.85 -11.49 2.92
CA GLY A 357 42.24 -12.73 3.60
C GLY A 357 43.71 -13.09 3.40
N HIS A 358 44.26 -12.85 2.20
CA HIS A 358 45.67 -13.09 1.90
C HIS A 358 46.64 -12.15 2.64
N LEU A 359 46.15 -11.01 3.15
CA LEU A 359 46.93 -10.03 3.90
C LEU A 359 46.87 -10.29 5.42
N LEU A 360 45.99 -11.17 5.89
CA LEU A 360 45.88 -11.47 7.31
C LEU A 360 47.14 -12.22 7.80
N PRO A 361 47.79 -11.77 8.90
CA PRO A 361 48.92 -12.49 9.48
C PRO A 361 48.48 -13.86 10.00
N SER A 362 49.33 -14.89 9.97
CA SER A 362 48.95 -16.25 10.40
C SER A 362 48.36 -16.29 11.82
N THR A 363 48.90 -15.48 12.72
CA THR A 363 48.34 -15.24 14.06
C THR A 363 47.58 -13.92 14.07
N ALA A 364 46.26 -13.96 14.23
CA ALA A 364 45.46 -12.75 14.37
C ALA A 364 45.72 -12.14 15.75
N GLU A 365 46.44 -11.03 15.79
CA GLU A 365 46.87 -10.38 17.03
C GLU A 365 45.79 -9.47 17.60
N THR A 366 44.93 -8.92 16.73
CA THR A 366 43.94 -7.91 17.13
C THR A 366 42.50 -8.37 16.92
N GLU A 367 41.58 -7.79 17.68
CA GLU A 367 40.15 -8.18 17.64
C GLU A 367 39.54 -7.97 16.25
N ALA A 368 39.95 -6.92 15.55
CA ALA A 368 39.54 -6.67 14.16
C ALA A 368 39.99 -7.79 13.22
N GLN A 369 41.25 -8.26 13.33
CA GLN A 369 41.76 -9.36 12.52
C GLN A 369 41.06 -10.68 12.84
N LYS A 370 40.77 -10.95 14.11
CA LYS A 370 40.01 -12.13 14.55
C LYS A 370 38.60 -12.11 13.98
N PHE A 371 37.94 -10.95 14.02
CA PHE A 371 36.60 -10.76 13.47
C PHE A 371 36.57 -11.00 11.95
N ILE A 372 37.50 -10.39 11.19
CA ILE A 372 37.59 -10.59 9.74
C ILE A 372 37.89 -12.06 9.41
N ARG A 373 38.78 -12.70 10.17
CA ARG A 373 39.08 -14.13 10.00
C ARG A 373 37.85 -15.00 10.23
N ALA A 374 37.09 -14.74 11.29
CA ALA A 374 35.86 -15.48 11.58
C ALA A 374 34.86 -15.35 10.42
N TYR A 375 34.75 -14.15 9.82
CA TYR A 375 33.91 -13.89 8.66
C TYR A 375 34.33 -14.67 7.41
N LEU A 376 35.63 -14.81 7.17
CA LEU A 376 36.16 -15.61 6.06
C LEU A 376 35.96 -17.11 6.31
N GLN A 377 36.20 -17.58 7.54
CA GLN A 377 36.07 -18.99 7.93
C GLN A 377 34.62 -19.48 7.90
N SER A 378 33.63 -18.61 8.16
CA SER A 378 32.23 -18.99 8.04
C SER A 378 31.84 -19.39 6.61
N TRP A 379 32.54 -18.91 5.59
CA TRP A 379 32.25 -19.26 4.19
C TRP A 379 32.79 -20.63 3.80
N ASP A 380 33.93 -21.03 4.34
CA ASP A 380 34.54 -22.35 4.03
C ASP A 380 33.69 -23.49 4.60
N VAL A 381 33.04 -23.27 5.76
CA VAL A 381 32.13 -24.25 6.38
C VAL A 381 30.83 -24.42 5.58
N GLU A 382 30.35 -23.36 4.91
CA GLU A 382 29.13 -23.44 4.10
C GLU A 382 29.39 -24.12 2.76
N ASP A 383 30.54 -23.88 2.10
CA ASP A 383 30.90 -24.55 0.84
C ASP A 383 31.17 -26.07 1.03
N GLU A 384 31.86 -26.46 2.11
CA GLU A 384 32.07 -27.88 2.46
C GLU A 384 30.75 -28.57 2.83
N ASN A 385 29.82 -27.83 3.46
CA ASN A 385 28.49 -28.35 3.73
C ASN A 385 27.60 -28.36 2.49
N GLU A 386 27.72 -27.46 1.51
CA GLU A 386 26.90 -27.53 0.28
C GLU A 386 27.31 -28.69 -0.63
N GLU A 387 28.59 -29.09 -0.65
CA GLU A 387 29.06 -30.26 -1.43
C GLU A 387 28.68 -31.61 -0.78
N ASP A 388 28.52 -31.67 0.55
CA ASP A 388 28.07 -32.88 1.27
C ASP A 388 26.56 -32.87 1.66
N ASN A 389 25.86 -31.72 1.62
CA ASN A 389 24.43 -31.59 2.00
C ASN A 389 23.43 -31.51 0.84
N ASP A 390 23.83 -31.83 -0.39
CA ASP A 390 22.85 -32.24 -1.40
C ASP A 390 22.14 -33.57 -1.00
N GLU A 391 22.58 -34.25 0.08
CA GLU A 391 21.89 -35.41 0.65
C GLU A 391 21.38 -35.30 2.11
N GLN A 392 21.91 -34.47 3.03
CA GLN A 392 21.52 -34.58 4.45
C GLN A 392 21.61 -33.30 5.33
N HIS A 393 20.94 -32.19 4.99
CA HIS A 393 20.70 -31.14 6.01
C HIS A 393 19.42 -31.39 6.83
N GLU A 394 19.60 -32.07 7.97
CA GLU A 394 18.71 -32.09 9.14
C GLU A 394 18.45 -30.65 9.62
N ILE A 395 17.20 -30.19 9.49
CA ILE A 395 16.68 -29.05 10.23
C ILE A 395 16.28 -29.57 11.62
N GLU A 396 16.79 -28.93 12.67
CA GLU A 396 16.49 -29.20 14.07
C GLU A 396 14.96 -29.28 14.36
N THR A 397 14.47 -30.53 14.43
CA THR A 397 13.44 -31.19 15.27
C THR A 397 12.22 -30.44 15.86
N THR A 398 11.97 -29.17 15.55
CA THR A 398 10.81 -28.43 16.10
C THR A 398 9.64 -28.30 15.12
N ASP A 399 9.86 -28.60 13.84
CA ASP A 399 8.90 -28.30 12.76
C ASP A 399 8.31 -29.55 12.05
N ASP A 400 8.65 -30.74 12.53
CA ASP A 400 8.02 -32.01 12.09
C ASP A 400 6.51 -32.02 12.34
N THR A 401 6.00 -31.18 13.24
CA THR A 401 4.56 -31.11 13.52
C THR A 401 3.76 -30.62 12.31
N ALA A 402 4.28 -29.65 11.55
CA ALA A 402 3.64 -29.13 10.36
C ALA A 402 3.64 -30.15 9.22
N ILE A 403 4.77 -30.81 8.97
CA ILE A 403 4.89 -31.87 7.97
C ILE A 403 3.97 -33.03 8.30
N ASN A 404 3.99 -33.53 9.54
CA ASN A 404 3.12 -34.63 9.96
C ASN A 404 1.63 -34.29 9.86
N ARG A 405 1.25 -33.05 10.15
CA ARG A 405 -0.14 -32.57 10.02
C ARG A 405 -0.58 -32.55 8.55
N VAL A 406 0.24 -32.01 7.66
CA VAL A 406 -0.06 -31.98 6.22
C VAL A 406 -0.02 -33.38 5.61
N ALA A 407 0.91 -34.23 6.06
CA ALA A 407 0.96 -35.64 5.69
C ALA A 407 -0.33 -36.37 6.10
N ALA A 408 -0.89 -36.09 7.28
CA ALA A 408 -2.16 -36.69 7.70
C ALA A 408 -3.33 -36.30 6.79
N TRP A 409 -3.33 -35.09 6.24
CA TRP A 409 -4.36 -34.61 5.30
C TRP A 409 -4.20 -35.19 3.89
N LEU A 410 -2.96 -35.32 3.41
CA LEU A 410 -2.66 -35.65 2.01
C LEU A 410 -2.21 -37.10 1.78
N ARG A 411 -2.15 -37.93 2.83
CA ARG A 411 -1.66 -39.32 2.72
C ARG A 411 -2.40 -40.09 1.64
N GLY A 412 -1.63 -40.66 0.71
CA GLY A 412 -2.14 -41.46 -0.42
C GLY A 412 -2.85 -40.64 -1.51
N GLN A 413 -2.87 -39.31 -1.41
CA GLN A 413 -3.38 -38.42 -2.44
C GLN A 413 -2.27 -37.99 -3.39
N THR A 414 -2.67 -37.49 -4.56
CA THR A 414 -1.77 -36.86 -5.52
C THR A 414 -1.88 -35.34 -5.38
N ILE A 415 -0.78 -34.61 -5.53
CA ILE A 415 -0.82 -33.14 -5.62
C ILE A 415 -0.48 -32.70 -7.04
N VAL A 416 -1.08 -31.59 -7.49
CA VAL A 416 -0.75 -30.97 -8.77
C VAL A 416 0.09 -29.74 -8.53
N PHE A 417 1.29 -29.72 -9.10
CA PHE A 417 2.23 -28.62 -8.99
C PHE A 417 2.28 -27.86 -10.32
N ILE A 418 1.99 -26.56 -10.30
CA ILE A 418 1.86 -25.72 -11.49
C ILE A 418 3.00 -24.69 -11.51
N GLY A 419 3.81 -24.75 -12.56
CA GLY A 419 4.88 -23.82 -12.84
C GLY A 419 6.30 -24.37 -12.66
N GLY A 420 7.25 -23.75 -13.36
CA GLY A 420 8.64 -24.21 -13.47
C GLY A 420 8.81 -25.56 -14.18
N ASP A 421 10.06 -25.95 -14.40
CA ASP A 421 10.40 -27.30 -14.85
C ASP A 421 10.35 -28.30 -13.69
N GLU A 422 9.99 -29.55 -13.98
CA GLU A 422 9.96 -30.63 -12.98
C GLU A 422 11.33 -30.77 -12.31
N ARG A 423 11.33 -30.85 -10.97
CA ARG A 423 12.52 -31.07 -10.16
C ARG A 423 12.40 -32.44 -9.50
N PRO A 424 13.07 -33.49 -10.03
CA PRO A 424 12.92 -34.86 -9.52
C PRO A 424 13.17 -35.00 -8.01
N HIS A 425 14.23 -34.36 -7.51
CA HIS A 425 14.56 -34.38 -6.07
C HIS A 425 13.48 -33.73 -5.21
N ALA A 426 12.97 -32.55 -5.60
CA ALA A 426 11.90 -31.87 -4.86
C ALA A 426 10.59 -32.67 -4.91
N LYS A 427 10.26 -33.26 -6.06
CA LYS A 427 9.12 -34.17 -6.21
C LYS A 427 9.21 -35.36 -5.26
N MET A 428 10.36 -36.04 -5.22
CA MET A 428 10.59 -37.16 -4.31
C MET A 428 10.53 -36.72 -2.84
N ALA A 429 11.11 -35.57 -2.50
CA ALA A 429 11.07 -35.02 -1.15
C ALA A 429 9.62 -34.76 -0.69
N LEU A 430 8.77 -34.20 -1.56
CA LEU A 430 7.35 -33.96 -1.26
C LEU A 430 6.56 -35.27 -1.13
N ILE A 431 6.81 -36.25 -2.01
CA ILE A 431 6.17 -37.58 -1.95
C ILE A 431 6.48 -38.24 -0.60
N ASN A 432 7.75 -38.23 -0.20
CA ASN A 432 8.20 -38.85 1.04
C ASN A 432 7.66 -38.09 2.27
N ALA A 433 7.82 -36.76 2.30
CA ALA A 433 7.44 -35.95 3.46
C ALA A 433 5.94 -35.97 3.75
N PHE A 434 5.09 -35.96 2.73
CA PHE A 434 3.62 -35.94 2.91
C PHE A 434 2.95 -37.29 2.67
N ALA A 435 3.73 -38.37 2.48
CA ALA A 435 3.23 -39.71 2.15
C ALA A 435 2.25 -39.70 0.96
N LEU A 436 2.58 -38.95 -0.10
CA LEU A 436 1.74 -38.80 -1.30
C LEU A 436 1.79 -40.06 -2.16
N LYS A 437 0.75 -40.25 -2.98
CA LYS A 437 0.78 -41.25 -4.06
C LYS A 437 1.69 -40.80 -5.20
N ASP A 438 1.62 -39.53 -5.58
CA ASP A 438 2.44 -38.93 -6.64
C ASP A 438 2.37 -37.38 -6.58
N VAL A 439 3.26 -36.72 -7.32
CA VAL A 439 3.22 -35.28 -7.63
C VAL A 439 3.16 -35.12 -9.14
N ILE A 440 2.05 -34.58 -9.65
CA ILE A 440 1.90 -34.25 -11.07
C ILE A 440 2.47 -32.85 -11.28
N TRP A 441 3.64 -32.77 -11.92
CA TRP A 441 4.27 -31.48 -12.24
C TRP A 441 3.82 -31.02 -13.62
N VAL A 442 3.14 -29.88 -13.69
CA VAL A 442 2.71 -29.27 -14.95
C VAL A 442 3.56 -28.03 -15.19
N SER A 443 4.54 -28.18 -16.07
CA SER A 443 5.36 -27.06 -16.52
C SER A 443 4.52 -26.09 -17.33
N THR A 444 4.61 -24.81 -17.00
CA THR A 444 3.86 -23.75 -17.68
C THR A 444 4.81 -22.87 -18.47
N ARG A 445 4.51 -22.63 -19.74
CA ARG A 445 5.20 -21.62 -20.55
C ARG A 445 4.42 -20.29 -20.54
N PRO A 446 5.09 -19.16 -20.85
CA PRO A 446 4.37 -17.91 -21.13
C PRO A 446 3.32 -18.13 -22.24
N HIS A 447 2.11 -17.60 -22.05
CA HIS A 447 0.97 -17.65 -22.99
C HIS A 447 0.31 -19.02 -23.20
N GLU A 448 0.57 -20.00 -22.35
CA GLU A 448 -0.09 -21.30 -22.44
C GLU A 448 -1.52 -21.26 -21.89
N THR A 449 -2.45 -21.98 -22.54
CA THR A 449 -3.88 -21.92 -22.19
C THR A 449 -4.20 -22.74 -20.93
N LEU A 450 -5.18 -22.28 -20.15
CA LEU A 450 -5.63 -22.95 -18.92
C LEU A 450 -6.21 -24.36 -19.16
N GLU A 451 -6.54 -24.73 -20.40
CA GLU A 451 -7.13 -26.03 -20.72
C GLU A 451 -6.20 -27.20 -20.34
N ILE A 452 -4.88 -27.02 -20.49
CA ILE A 452 -3.88 -28.05 -20.16
C ILE A 452 -3.90 -28.38 -18.67
N LEU A 453 -4.29 -27.42 -17.83
CA LEU A 453 -4.37 -27.58 -16.37
C LEU A 453 -5.65 -28.30 -15.91
N LYS A 454 -6.72 -28.29 -16.71
CA LYS A 454 -8.01 -28.86 -16.29
C LYS A 454 -7.94 -30.37 -16.12
N THR A 455 -7.32 -31.07 -17.06
CA THR A 455 -7.21 -32.54 -17.04
C THR A 455 -6.49 -33.07 -15.80
N PRO A 456 -5.30 -32.57 -15.41
CA PRO A 456 -4.64 -33.04 -14.19
C PRO A 456 -5.40 -32.65 -12.92
N ILE A 457 -6.00 -31.45 -12.83
CA ILE A 457 -6.70 -31.00 -11.62
C ILE A 457 -8.02 -31.77 -11.38
N ARG A 458 -8.73 -32.17 -12.45
CA ARG A 458 -10.04 -32.85 -12.35
C ARG A 458 -9.99 -34.25 -11.77
N ARG A 459 -8.80 -34.85 -11.64
CA ARG A 459 -8.67 -36.23 -11.17
C ARG A 459 -9.14 -36.35 -9.71
N ASP A 460 -9.82 -37.44 -9.39
CA ASP A 460 -10.40 -37.64 -8.07
C ASP A 460 -9.32 -37.81 -7.00
N GLU A 461 -8.20 -38.45 -7.35
CA GLU A 461 -7.05 -38.63 -6.45
C GLU A 461 -6.30 -37.34 -6.11
N VAL A 462 -6.59 -36.22 -6.79
CA VAL A 462 -5.91 -34.95 -6.52
C VAL A 462 -6.46 -34.30 -5.25
N GLY A 463 -5.61 -34.17 -4.23
CA GLY A 463 -5.95 -33.62 -2.92
C GLY A 463 -5.60 -32.14 -2.74
N LEU A 464 -4.66 -31.62 -3.54
CA LEU A 464 -4.16 -30.25 -3.42
C LEU A 464 -3.60 -29.75 -4.75
N VAL A 465 -3.85 -28.48 -5.06
CA VAL A 465 -3.25 -27.78 -6.20
C VAL A 465 -2.33 -26.67 -5.69
N VAL A 466 -1.08 -26.68 -6.15
CA VAL A 466 -0.02 -25.73 -5.77
C VAL A 466 0.40 -24.91 -6.98
N LEU A 467 0.31 -23.58 -6.90
CA LEU A 467 0.78 -22.66 -7.95
C LEU A 467 2.03 -21.91 -7.49
N THR A 468 3.13 -22.02 -8.26
CA THR A 468 4.35 -21.26 -7.99
C THR A 468 4.24 -19.81 -8.48
N ILE A 469 4.37 -18.83 -7.58
CA ILE A 469 4.11 -17.41 -7.91
C ILE A 469 5.13 -16.88 -8.92
N ARG A 470 6.40 -17.35 -8.86
CA ARG A 470 7.47 -16.89 -9.77
C ARG A 470 7.18 -17.17 -11.25
N TRP A 471 6.30 -18.12 -11.54
CA TRP A 471 5.92 -18.53 -12.90
C TRP A 471 4.45 -18.23 -13.22
N ALA A 472 3.75 -17.56 -12.30
CA ALA A 472 2.35 -17.18 -12.48
C ALA A 472 2.23 -15.96 -13.39
N SER A 473 2.18 -16.17 -14.71
CA SER A 473 1.70 -15.15 -15.66
C SER A 473 0.26 -14.71 -15.33
N HIS A 474 -0.14 -13.50 -15.74
CA HIS A 474 -1.50 -12.95 -15.54
C HIS A 474 -2.63 -13.90 -16.02
N ALA A 475 -2.33 -14.81 -16.97
CA ALA A 475 -3.27 -15.81 -17.47
C ALA A 475 -3.72 -16.84 -16.39
N TYR A 476 -2.96 -16.99 -15.30
CA TYR A 476 -3.23 -17.99 -14.25
C TYR A 476 -4.09 -17.46 -13.10
N GLY A 477 -4.56 -16.21 -13.16
CA GLY A 477 -5.43 -15.61 -12.13
C GLY A 477 -6.71 -16.40 -11.85
N ASN A 478 -7.23 -17.10 -12.87
CA ASN A 478 -8.48 -17.86 -12.79
C ASN A 478 -8.33 -19.30 -12.26
N ILE A 479 -7.12 -19.81 -12.01
CA ILE A 479 -6.92 -21.19 -11.49
C ILE A 479 -7.60 -21.37 -10.14
N ARG A 480 -7.57 -20.35 -9.26
CA ARG A 480 -8.23 -20.43 -7.96
C ARG A 480 -9.74 -20.65 -8.10
N THR A 481 -10.37 -19.98 -9.06
CA THR A 481 -11.81 -20.15 -9.38
C THR A 481 -12.09 -21.56 -9.89
N LEU A 482 -11.23 -22.08 -10.78
CA LEU A 482 -11.34 -23.46 -11.28
C LEU A 482 -11.22 -24.49 -10.15
N CYS A 483 -10.22 -24.37 -9.27
CA CYS A 483 -10.04 -25.29 -8.15
C CYS A 483 -11.24 -25.25 -7.19
N ARG A 484 -11.77 -24.05 -6.91
CA ARG A 484 -12.98 -23.88 -6.09
C ARG A 484 -14.20 -24.54 -6.72
N GLN A 485 -14.41 -24.40 -8.03
CA GLN A 485 -15.51 -25.08 -8.75
C GLN A 485 -15.39 -26.60 -8.70
N LEU A 486 -14.16 -27.13 -8.66
CA LEU A 486 -13.87 -28.56 -8.57
C LEU A 486 -13.76 -29.07 -7.12
N GLY A 487 -13.98 -28.21 -6.12
CA GLY A 487 -13.83 -28.58 -4.71
C GLY A 487 -12.40 -28.99 -4.32
N LYS A 488 -11.38 -28.49 -5.02
CA LYS A 488 -9.98 -28.81 -4.78
C LYS A 488 -9.30 -27.70 -3.96
N PRO A 489 -8.65 -28.02 -2.83
CA PRO A 489 -7.82 -27.06 -2.08
C PRO A 489 -6.73 -26.46 -2.98
N PHE A 490 -6.51 -25.15 -2.85
CA PHE A 490 -5.57 -24.40 -3.70
C PHE A 490 -4.69 -23.48 -2.86
N ILE A 491 -3.39 -23.56 -3.08
CA ILE A 491 -2.40 -22.67 -2.44
C ILE A 491 -1.47 -22.01 -3.47
N ARG A 492 -0.91 -20.87 -3.06
CA ARG A 492 0.15 -20.18 -3.82
C ARG A 492 1.47 -20.32 -3.08
N LEU A 493 2.50 -20.78 -3.78
CA LEU A 493 3.83 -20.97 -3.24
C LEU A 493 4.74 -19.82 -3.69
N PRO A 494 5.14 -18.90 -2.79
CA PRO A 494 5.91 -17.71 -3.16
C PRO A 494 7.34 -18.04 -3.62
N ALA A 495 8.00 -19.00 -2.97
CA ALA A 495 9.35 -19.46 -3.34
C ALA A 495 9.67 -20.81 -2.70
N GLY A 496 10.65 -21.52 -3.28
CA GLY A 496 11.17 -22.78 -2.78
C GLY A 496 10.24 -23.97 -3.00
N TYR A 497 10.79 -25.18 -2.95
CA TYR A 497 10.04 -26.45 -3.05
C TYR A 497 10.25 -27.34 -1.81
N ASN A 498 10.87 -26.80 -0.77
CA ASN A 498 11.15 -27.52 0.47
C ASN A 498 9.83 -27.94 1.15
N PRO A 499 9.67 -29.21 1.58
CA PRO A 499 8.47 -29.69 2.26
C PRO A 499 8.03 -28.85 3.46
N HIS A 500 8.95 -28.31 4.28
CA HIS A 500 8.58 -27.41 5.40
C HIS A 500 7.86 -26.17 4.90
N ARG A 501 8.41 -25.53 3.86
CA ARG A 501 7.78 -24.34 3.28
C ARG A 501 6.42 -24.66 2.70
N VAL A 502 6.29 -25.78 1.99
CA VAL A 502 4.99 -26.21 1.44
C VAL A 502 4.01 -26.50 2.56
N ALA A 503 4.43 -27.17 3.63
CA ALA A 503 3.57 -27.48 4.77
C ALA A 503 3.03 -26.21 5.45
N TYR A 504 3.91 -25.23 5.66
CA TYR A 504 3.55 -23.92 6.19
C TYR A 504 2.45 -23.25 5.35
N GLU A 505 2.61 -23.22 4.01
CA GLU A 505 1.62 -22.59 3.12
C GLU A 505 0.30 -23.37 3.04
N VAL A 506 0.34 -24.71 3.15
CA VAL A 506 -0.88 -25.52 3.22
C VAL A 506 -1.67 -25.20 4.48
N ILE A 507 -1.00 -25.10 5.63
CA ILE A 507 -1.64 -24.80 6.91
C ILE A 507 -2.22 -23.37 6.88
N ASP A 508 -1.46 -22.40 6.38
CA ASP A 508 -1.88 -20.99 6.34
C ASP A 508 -3.05 -20.76 5.36
N GLN A 509 -2.98 -21.33 4.16
CA GLN A 509 -3.91 -20.98 3.08
C GLN A 509 -5.06 -21.96 2.88
N ALA A 510 -4.93 -23.21 3.33
CA ALA A 510 -5.85 -24.29 2.97
C ALA A 510 -6.29 -25.19 4.15
N SER A 511 -5.89 -24.90 5.39
CA SER A 511 -6.28 -25.70 6.56
C SER A 511 -7.79 -25.87 6.73
N GLU A 512 -8.59 -24.87 6.36
CA GLU A 512 -10.06 -24.90 6.38
C GLU A 512 -10.67 -26.01 5.52
N TYR A 513 -9.97 -26.49 4.48
CA TYR A 513 -10.49 -27.57 3.61
C TYR A 513 -10.28 -28.97 4.20
N PHE A 514 -9.45 -29.09 5.24
CA PHE A 514 -9.06 -30.38 5.81
C PHE A 514 -9.54 -30.57 7.25
N CYS A 515 -10.24 -29.58 7.81
CA CYS A 515 -10.74 -29.59 9.20
C CYS A 515 -12.22 -29.91 9.30
#